data_AF-A0A7Y4RRH9-F1
#
_entry.id   AF-A0A7Y4RRH9-F1
#
_cell.length_a   1.000
_cell.length_b   1.000
_cell.length_c   1.000
_cell.angle_alpha   90.00
_cell.angle_beta   90.00
_cell.angle_gamma   90.00
#
_symmetry.space_group_name_H-M   'P 1'
#
loop_
_entity.id
_entity.type
_entity.pdbx_description
1 polymer ?
#
loop_
_entity_poly.entity_id
_entity_poly.type
_entity_poly.pdbx_seq_one_letter_code
_entity_poly.pdbx_strand_id
1 'polypeptide(L)'
;LRDDSREYAALVLGGYMLGGGFLNSRLATRIRQQDGLSYGVGGSINAQSLDSVGAFNASAIYNPENLVRLEAAFSEEITRAVKDGFTAEEIEKARQGWLQQQLQSRSGDGFLAGLLANQSVTGRTMAYNDQLEKWIAALTPDQVNAAMKKYIDPNRISSVKAGDFAGHPPKPAAVIP
;
A
#
# COMPACT_ATOMS: atom_id res chain seq x y z
N LEU A 1 2.15 15.12 4.86
CA LEU A 1 2.03 14.46 6.19
C LEU A 1 3.38 13.89 6.57
N ARG A 2 3.79 14.01 7.83
CA ARG A 2 5.03 13.41 8.37
C ARG A 2 4.71 12.09 9.07
N ASP A 3 5.69 11.19 9.15
CA ASP A 3 5.54 9.83 9.68
C ASP A 3 5.37 9.75 11.22
N ASP A 4 5.52 10.85 11.95
CA ASP A 4 5.25 10.94 13.39
C ASP A 4 3.83 11.43 13.73
N SER A 5 2.97 11.60 12.72
CA SER A 5 1.55 11.93 12.94
C SER A 5 0.73 10.68 13.24
N ARG A 6 -0.28 10.81 14.11
CA ARG A 6 -1.25 9.72 14.34
C ARG A 6 -2.02 9.34 13.08
N GLU A 7 -2.26 10.28 12.16
CA GLU A 7 -2.91 9.99 10.88
C GLU A 7 -2.03 9.12 9.97
N TYR A 8 -0.70 9.11 10.18
CA TYR A 8 0.19 8.24 9.42
C TYR A 8 -0.06 6.76 9.74
N ALA A 9 -0.34 6.42 11.00
CA ALA A 9 -0.72 5.06 11.39
C ALA A 9 -1.91 4.53 10.57
N ALA A 10 -2.90 5.39 10.33
CA ALA A 10 -4.08 5.07 9.52
C ALA A 10 -3.72 4.80 8.05
N LEU A 11 -2.78 5.58 7.49
CA LEU A 11 -2.28 5.38 6.13
C LEU A 11 -1.38 4.14 6.00
N VAL A 12 -0.58 3.82 7.02
CA VAL A 12 0.20 2.57 7.05
C VAL A 12 -0.73 1.37 6.94
N LEU A 13 -1.79 1.34 7.75
CA LEU A 13 -2.75 0.24 7.74
C LEU A 13 -3.57 0.20 6.43
N GLY A 14 -4.00 1.36 5.93
CA GLY A 14 -4.68 1.48 4.64
C GLY A 14 -3.83 1.04 3.46
N GLY A 15 -2.55 1.42 3.44
CA GLY A 15 -1.58 1.00 2.43
C GLY A 15 -1.28 -0.50 2.50
N TYR A 16 -1.23 -1.06 3.71
CA TYR A 16 -1.09 -2.50 3.92
C TYR A 16 -2.27 -3.28 3.31
N MET A 17 -3.50 -2.84 3.53
CA MET A 17 -4.70 -3.46 2.93
C MET A 17 -4.77 -3.25 1.42
N LEU A 18 -4.36 -2.09 0.92
CA LEU A 18 -4.45 -1.77 -0.49
C LEU A 18 -3.44 -2.56 -1.33
N GLY A 19 -2.17 -2.60 -0.92
CA GLY A 19 -1.11 -3.26 -1.69
C GLY A 19 0.06 -3.83 -0.89
N GLY A 20 0.17 -3.56 0.41
CA GLY A 20 1.31 -4.03 1.22
C GLY A 20 1.21 -5.48 1.69
N GLY A 21 -0.01 -6.01 1.81
CA GLY A 21 -0.25 -7.42 2.11
C GLY A 21 0.12 -8.31 0.93
N PHE A 22 1.22 -9.07 1.06
CA PHE A 22 1.83 -9.87 -0.01
C PHE A 22 0.88 -10.85 -0.74
N LEU A 23 -0.16 -11.37 -0.06
CA LEU A 23 -1.11 -12.32 -0.65
C LEU A 23 -2.58 -11.90 -0.61
N ASN A 24 -2.96 -11.04 0.34
CA ASN A 24 -4.38 -10.73 0.64
C ASN A 24 -4.70 -9.23 0.57
N SER A 25 -3.83 -8.41 -0.02
CA SER A 25 -4.18 -7.02 -0.30
C SER A 25 -5.19 -6.94 -1.44
N ARG A 26 -5.99 -5.87 -1.47
CA ARG A 26 -7.03 -5.70 -2.52
C ARG A 26 -6.44 -5.69 -3.93
N LEU A 27 -5.30 -5.02 -4.13
CA LEU A 27 -4.60 -5.03 -5.41
C LEU A 27 -4.12 -6.43 -5.79
N ALA A 28 -3.56 -7.19 -4.85
CA ALA A 28 -3.15 -8.57 -5.11
C ALA A 28 -4.35 -9.46 -5.43
N THR A 29 -5.44 -9.38 -4.68
CA THR A 29 -6.66 -10.16 -4.97
C THR A 29 -7.23 -9.83 -6.34
N ARG A 30 -7.37 -8.54 -6.69
CA ARG A 30 -7.90 -8.14 -8.00
C ARG A 30 -6.98 -8.54 -9.15
N ILE A 31 -5.73 -8.11 -9.12
CA ILE A 31 -4.82 -8.20 -10.26
C ILE A 31 -4.23 -9.60 -10.42
N ARG A 32 -3.94 -10.31 -9.31
CA ARG A 32 -3.34 -11.65 -9.35
C ARG A 32 -4.39 -12.76 -9.34
N GLN A 33 -5.36 -12.71 -8.43
CA GLN A 33 -6.28 -13.84 -8.22
C GLN A 33 -7.49 -13.80 -9.17
N GLN A 34 -8.09 -12.63 -9.40
CA GLN A 34 -9.27 -12.50 -10.25
C GLN A 34 -8.88 -12.36 -11.73
N ASP A 35 -8.01 -11.40 -12.05
CA ASP A 35 -7.76 -11.04 -13.45
C ASP A 35 -6.54 -11.77 -14.05
N GLY A 36 -5.67 -12.35 -13.21
CA GLY A 36 -4.48 -13.10 -13.64
C GLY A 36 -3.46 -12.26 -14.43
N LEU A 37 -3.43 -10.94 -14.23
CA LEU A 37 -2.63 -10.01 -15.05
C LEU A 37 -1.19 -9.87 -14.57
N SER A 38 -0.94 -10.07 -13.27
CA SER A 38 0.40 -9.98 -12.66
C SER A 38 0.53 -10.88 -11.44
N TYR A 39 1.68 -11.53 -11.29
CA TYR A 39 2.05 -12.26 -10.08
C TYR A 39 2.81 -11.40 -9.05
N GLY A 40 3.40 -10.29 -9.49
CA GLY A 40 4.25 -9.41 -8.68
C GLY A 40 3.64 -8.03 -8.56
N VAL A 41 2.47 -7.95 -7.95
CA VAL A 41 1.76 -6.69 -7.67
C VAL A 41 1.89 -6.32 -6.19
N GLY A 42 2.11 -5.05 -5.92
CA GLY A 42 2.14 -4.54 -4.55
C GLY A 42 2.05 -3.02 -4.51
N GLY A 43 1.95 -2.49 -3.30
CA GLY A 43 1.93 -1.06 -3.06
C GLY A 43 2.24 -0.70 -1.63
N SER A 44 2.59 0.56 -1.41
CA SER A 44 2.90 1.10 -0.09
C SER A 44 2.56 2.58 -0.02
N ILE A 45 2.23 3.05 1.19
CA ILE A 45 2.13 4.46 1.50
C ILE A 45 3.26 4.76 2.49
N ASN A 46 4.12 5.71 2.15
CA ASN A 46 5.23 6.12 3.00
C ASN A 46 5.16 7.63 3.23
N ALA A 47 5.46 8.06 4.46
CA ALA A 47 5.68 9.47 4.79
C ALA A 47 7.16 9.66 5.14
N GLN A 48 7.69 10.85 4.85
CA GLN A 48 9.05 11.21 5.20
C GLN A 48 9.14 11.61 6.67
N SER A 49 10.36 11.50 7.21
CA SER A 49 10.70 11.81 8.60
C SER A 49 11.15 13.25 8.83
N LEU A 50 11.68 13.90 7.80
CA LEU A 50 12.20 15.28 7.86
C LEU A 50 11.19 16.27 7.32
N ASP A 51 10.60 15.97 6.16
CA ASP A 51 9.64 16.84 5.48
C ASP A 51 8.21 16.30 5.58
N SER A 52 7.24 17.20 5.45
CA SER A 52 5.81 16.87 5.48
C SER A 52 5.30 16.31 4.15
N VAL A 53 6.10 15.46 3.51
CA VAL A 53 5.84 14.84 2.21
C VAL A 53 5.58 13.35 2.39
N GLY A 54 4.58 12.82 1.68
CA GLY A 54 4.31 11.40 1.60
C GLY A 54 4.01 10.98 0.17
N ALA A 55 4.25 9.71 -0.12
CA ALA A 55 4.04 9.13 -1.43
C ALA A 55 3.30 7.80 -1.30
N PHE A 56 2.27 7.63 -2.13
CA PHE A 56 1.71 6.34 -2.45
C PHE A 56 2.41 5.80 -3.70
N ASN A 57 2.87 4.57 -3.65
CA ASN A 57 3.47 3.89 -4.78
C ASN A 57 2.84 2.51 -4.92
N ALA A 58 2.52 2.13 -6.14
CA ALA A 58 2.10 0.79 -6.47
C ALA A 58 2.78 0.35 -7.77
N SER A 59 3.11 -0.93 -7.86
CA SER A 59 3.80 -1.50 -9.01
C SER A 59 3.29 -2.90 -9.31
N ALA A 60 3.40 -3.31 -10.57
CA ALA A 60 3.10 -4.64 -11.03
C ALA A 60 4.01 -5.02 -12.21
N ILE A 61 4.36 -6.30 -12.32
CA ILE A 61 5.07 -6.86 -13.48
C ILE A 61 4.07 -7.61 -14.35
N TYR A 62 3.98 -7.28 -15.63
CA TYR A 62 2.93 -7.78 -16.52
C TYR A 62 3.44 -7.98 -17.95
N ASN A 63 2.71 -8.77 -18.72
CA ASN A 63 2.92 -8.89 -20.17
C ASN A 63 2.42 -7.60 -20.85
N PRO A 64 3.21 -6.92 -21.71
CA PRO A 64 2.82 -5.66 -22.37
C PRO A 64 1.40 -5.62 -22.96
N GLU A 65 0.92 -6.75 -23.50
CA GLU A 65 -0.43 -6.86 -24.06
C GLU A 65 -1.55 -6.57 -23.05
N ASN A 66 -1.30 -6.80 -21.76
CA ASN A 66 -2.27 -6.63 -20.67
C ASN A 66 -2.34 -5.20 -20.11
N LEU A 67 -1.53 -4.28 -20.64
CA LEU A 67 -1.37 -2.93 -20.09
C LEU A 67 -2.72 -2.24 -19.80
N VAL A 68 -3.60 -2.17 -20.79
CA VAL A 68 -4.87 -1.42 -20.68
C VAL A 68 -5.76 -2.01 -19.58
N ARG A 69 -5.83 -3.35 -19.49
CA ARG A 69 -6.62 -4.05 -18.46
C ARG A 69 -6.03 -3.83 -17.07
N LEU A 70 -4.71 -3.84 -16.96
CA LEU A 70 -4.01 -3.64 -15.70
C LEU A 70 -4.23 -2.22 -15.16
N GLU A 71 -4.14 -1.21 -16.01
CA GLU A 71 -4.40 0.18 -15.62
C GLU A 71 -5.81 0.40 -15.13
N ALA A 72 -6.79 -0.18 -15.85
CA ALA A 72 -8.18 -0.15 -15.42
C ALA A 72 -8.34 -0.81 -14.04
N ALA A 73 -7.78 -2.01 -13.85
CA ALA A 73 -7.85 -2.72 -12.58
C ALA A 73 -7.23 -1.93 -11.40
N PHE A 74 -6.07 -1.29 -11.61
CA PHE A 74 -5.47 -0.41 -10.60
C PHE A 74 -6.35 0.78 -10.28
N SER A 75 -6.77 1.53 -11.31
CA SER A 75 -7.55 2.74 -11.14
C SER A 75 -8.88 2.46 -10.45
N GLU A 76 -9.59 1.42 -10.88
CA GLU A 76 -10.83 0.99 -10.27
C GLU A 76 -10.65 0.58 -8.80
N GLU A 77 -9.65 -0.24 -8.50
CA GLU A 77 -9.46 -0.75 -7.14
C GLU A 77 -9.05 0.35 -6.16
N ILE A 78 -8.16 1.25 -6.57
CA ILE A 78 -7.78 2.41 -5.76
C ILE A 78 -8.98 3.33 -5.55
N THR A 79 -9.77 3.56 -6.60
CA THR A 79 -10.98 4.40 -6.51
C THR A 79 -12.02 3.77 -5.58
N ARG A 80 -12.25 2.45 -5.67
CA ARG A 80 -13.15 1.72 -4.76
C ARG A 80 -12.65 1.79 -3.32
N ALA A 81 -11.36 1.56 -3.08
CA ALA A 81 -10.79 1.65 -1.73
C ALA A 81 -10.94 3.05 -1.10
N VAL A 82 -10.81 4.12 -1.90
CA VAL A 82 -10.98 5.51 -1.44
C VAL A 82 -12.45 5.88 -1.26
N LYS A 83 -13.33 5.41 -2.15
CA LYS A 83 -14.76 5.77 -2.16
C LYS A 83 -15.56 4.97 -1.13
N ASP A 84 -15.43 3.65 -1.17
CA ASP A 84 -16.23 2.71 -0.39
C ASP A 84 -15.55 2.33 0.92
N GLY A 85 -14.22 2.55 1.02
CA GLY A 85 -13.43 2.25 2.20
C GLY A 85 -13.20 0.75 2.41
N PHE A 86 -12.71 0.42 3.60
CA PHE A 86 -12.48 -0.93 4.09
C PHE A 86 -13.50 -1.30 5.16
N THR A 87 -13.89 -2.57 5.17
CA THR A 87 -14.78 -3.11 6.21
C THR A 87 -14.06 -3.25 7.55
N ALA A 88 -14.83 -3.31 8.64
CA ALA A 88 -14.26 -3.49 9.97
C ALA A 88 -13.48 -4.81 10.10
N GLU A 89 -13.94 -5.87 9.44
CA GLU A 89 -13.26 -7.18 9.43
C GLU A 89 -11.93 -7.12 8.69
N GLU A 90 -11.89 -6.49 7.50
CA GLU A 90 -10.63 -6.26 6.77
C GLU A 90 -9.62 -5.51 7.62
N ILE A 91 -10.06 -4.46 8.32
CA ILE A 91 -9.21 -3.62 9.15
C ILE A 91 -8.69 -4.38 10.38
N GLU A 92 -9.52 -5.16 11.05
CA GLU A 92 -9.10 -6.01 12.17
C GLU A 92 -8.05 -7.02 11.73
N LYS A 93 -8.33 -7.76 10.64
CA LYS A 93 -7.40 -8.75 10.09
C LYS A 93 -6.09 -8.11 9.65
N ALA A 94 -6.15 -6.95 9.01
CA ALA A 94 -4.99 -6.19 8.60
C ALA A 94 -4.16 -5.73 9.80
N ARG A 95 -4.80 -5.24 10.87
CA ARG A 95 -4.13 -4.79 12.09
C ARG A 95 -3.37 -5.95 12.74
N GLN A 96 -4.01 -7.09 12.90
CA GLN A 96 -3.37 -8.28 13.46
C GLN A 96 -2.21 -8.75 12.57
N GLY A 97 -2.42 -8.83 11.25
CA GLY A 97 -1.41 -9.25 10.29
C GLY A 97 -0.19 -8.33 10.27
N TRP A 98 -0.41 -7.02 10.26
CA TRP A 98 0.66 -6.03 10.26
C TRP A 98 1.47 -6.08 11.58
N LEU A 99 0.81 -6.13 12.74
CA LEU A 99 1.50 -6.21 14.04
C LEU A 99 2.34 -7.49 14.15
N GLN A 100 1.80 -8.63 13.72
CA GLN A 100 2.53 -9.90 13.66
C GLN A 100 3.72 -9.82 12.70
N GLN A 101 3.54 -9.21 11.52
CA GLN A 101 4.63 -9.03 10.57
C GLN A 101 5.76 -8.18 11.14
N GLN A 102 5.45 -7.10 11.88
CA GLN A 102 6.48 -6.26 12.50
C GLN A 102 7.25 -7.01 13.59
N LEU A 103 6.54 -7.80 14.41
CA LEU A 103 7.18 -8.66 15.41
C LEU A 103 8.13 -9.67 14.75
N GLN A 104 7.66 -10.37 13.72
CA GLN A 104 8.45 -11.37 13.00
C GLN A 104 9.63 -10.74 12.25
N SER A 105 9.44 -9.58 11.63
CA SER A 105 10.51 -8.92 10.87
C SER A 105 11.67 -8.51 11.77
N ARG A 106 11.37 -8.09 13.02
CA ARG A 106 12.38 -7.74 14.02
C ARG A 106 13.21 -8.91 14.53
N SER A 107 12.78 -10.15 14.34
CA SER A 107 13.62 -11.31 14.68
C SER A 107 14.75 -11.54 13.67
N GLY A 108 14.73 -10.85 12.53
CA GLY A 108 15.79 -10.92 11.52
C GLY A 108 16.83 -9.82 11.70
N ASP A 109 18.08 -10.20 11.91
CA ASP A 109 19.19 -9.27 12.17
C ASP A 109 19.33 -8.20 11.09
N GLY A 110 19.19 -8.57 9.81
CA GLY A 110 19.31 -7.62 8.69
C GLY A 110 18.22 -6.54 8.69
N PHE A 111 16.98 -6.93 8.99
CA PHE A 111 15.88 -5.96 9.11
C PHE A 111 16.08 -5.07 10.33
N LEU A 112 16.43 -5.66 11.48
CA LEU A 112 16.66 -4.91 12.71
C LEU A 112 17.83 -3.91 12.57
N ALA A 113 18.95 -4.33 11.97
CA ALA A 113 20.08 -3.46 11.70
C ALA A 113 19.69 -2.30 10.77
N GLY A 114 18.95 -2.57 9.69
CA GLY A 114 18.46 -1.55 8.77
C GLY A 114 17.51 -0.56 9.45
N LEU A 115 16.61 -1.04 10.30
CA LEU A 115 15.70 -0.21 11.10
C LEU A 115 16.49 0.73 12.03
N LEU A 116 17.44 0.20 12.80
CA LEU A 116 18.25 0.98 13.74
C LEU A 116 19.15 2.00 13.02
N ALA A 117 19.69 1.64 11.85
CA ALA A 117 20.48 2.55 11.02
C ALA A 117 19.64 3.75 10.54
N ASN A 118 18.42 3.49 10.02
CA ASN A 118 17.50 4.56 9.61
C ASN A 118 17.07 5.44 10.79
N GLN A 119 16.77 4.84 11.94
CA GLN A 119 16.43 5.57 13.15
C GLN A 119 17.56 6.50 13.59
N SER A 120 18.82 6.03 13.55
CA SER A 120 20.00 6.81 13.93
C SER A 120 20.14 8.09 13.12
N VAL A 121 19.85 8.05 11.80
CA VAL A 121 19.85 9.24 10.93
C VAL A 121 18.80 10.26 11.37
N THR A 122 17.64 9.79 11.83
CA THR A 122 16.52 10.64 12.26
C THR A 122 16.53 10.97 13.76
N GLY A 123 17.54 10.51 14.51
CA GLY A 123 17.61 10.66 15.96
C GLY A 123 16.51 9.93 16.72
N ARG A 124 15.91 8.88 16.14
CA ARG A 124 14.81 8.10 16.73
C ARG A 124 15.33 6.89 17.48
N THR A 125 14.48 6.35 18.34
CA THR A 125 14.70 5.09 19.05
C THR A 125 13.54 4.14 18.77
N MET A 126 13.63 2.90 19.27
CA MET A 126 12.53 1.93 19.20
C MET A 126 11.22 2.41 19.85
N ALA A 127 11.24 3.46 20.68
CA ALA A 127 10.03 4.09 21.20
C ALA A 127 9.13 4.64 20.08
N TYR A 128 9.70 5.07 18.95
CA TYR A 128 8.92 5.50 17.78
C TYR A 128 8.08 4.35 17.21
N ASN A 129 8.68 3.16 17.05
CA ASN A 129 7.98 1.99 16.55
C ASN A 129 6.93 1.47 17.52
N ASP A 130 7.25 1.42 18.81
CA ASP A 130 6.28 1.07 19.87
C ASP A 130 5.09 2.05 19.86
N GLN A 131 5.34 3.35 19.69
CA GLN A 131 4.28 4.35 19.58
C GLN A 131 3.41 4.16 18.32
N LEU A 132 4.03 3.87 17.17
CA LEU A 132 3.32 3.60 15.93
C LEU A 132 2.44 2.34 16.04
N GLU A 133 2.95 1.28 16.66
CA GLU A 133 2.20 0.05 16.93
C GLU A 133 1.02 0.29 17.85
N LYS A 134 1.19 1.08 18.92
CA LYS A 134 0.11 1.50 19.82
C LYS A 134 -0.95 2.31 19.08
N TRP A 135 -0.54 3.21 18.18
CA TRP A 135 -1.50 3.97 17.38
C TRP A 135 -2.26 3.05 16.44
N ILE A 136 -1.59 2.15 15.72
CA ILE A 136 -2.23 1.20 14.82
C ILE A 136 -3.21 0.31 15.58
N ALA A 137 -2.81 -0.21 16.76
CA ALA A 137 -3.65 -1.02 17.62
C ALA A 137 -4.94 -0.30 18.07
N ALA A 138 -4.89 1.01 18.23
CA ALA A 138 -6.00 1.85 18.68
C ALA A 138 -6.80 2.51 17.55
N LEU A 139 -6.51 2.20 16.27
CA LEU A 139 -7.24 2.76 15.14
C LEU A 139 -8.66 2.19 15.04
N THR A 140 -9.61 3.09 14.77
CA THR A 140 -10.98 2.72 14.41
C THR A 140 -11.15 2.62 12.89
N PRO A 141 -12.13 1.84 12.40
CA PRO A 141 -12.43 1.76 10.97
C PRO A 141 -12.65 3.13 10.31
N ASP A 142 -13.38 4.01 10.98
CA ASP A 142 -13.67 5.35 10.47
C ASP A 142 -12.42 6.21 10.29
N GLN A 143 -11.46 6.10 11.21
CA GLN A 143 -10.19 6.82 11.11
C GLN A 143 -9.36 6.35 9.91
N VAL A 144 -9.33 5.04 9.63
CA VAL A 144 -8.61 4.48 8.49
C VAL A 144 -9.24 4.94 7.19
N ASN A 145 -10.56 4.81 7.06
CA ASN A 145 -11.29 5.21 5.86
C ASN A 145 -11.22 6.73 5.62
N ALA A 146 -11.35 7.54 6.69
CA ALA A 146 -11.21 8.99 6.59
C ALA A 146 -9.79 9.40 6.15
N ALA A 147 -8.74 8.77 6.70
CA ALA A 147 -7.36 9.06 6.30
C ALA A 147 -7.11 8.70 4.82
N MET A 148 -7.55 7.52 4.38
CA MET A 148 -7.43 7.10 2.98
C MET A 148 -8.13 8.09 2.03
N LYS A 149 -9.34 8.52 2.38
CA LYS A 149 -10.09 9.50 1.58
C LYS A 149 -9.48 10.90 1.59
N LYS A 150 -8.83 11.29 2.68
CA LYS A 150 -8.20 12.62 2.83
C LYS A 150 -6.89 12.72 2.05
N TYR A 151 -6.09 11.65 2.03
CA TYR A 151 -4.71 11.72 1.55
C TYR A 151 -4.46 11.04 0.21
N ILE A 152 -5.34 10.12 -0.23
CA ILE A 152 -5.22 9.45 -1.52
C ILE A 152 -6.26 10.02 -2.48
N ASP A 153 -5.79 10.68 -3.53
CA ASP A 153 -6.60 11.15 -4.65
C ASP A 153 -6.28 10.31 -5.89
N PRO A 154 -7.18 9.41 -6.32
CA PRO A 154 -6.97 8.59 -7.51
C PRO A 154 -6.68 9.40 -8.78
N ASN A 155 -7.21 10.62 -8.88
CA ASN A 155 -7.03 11.47 -10.07
C ASN A 155 -5.67 12.16 -10.13
N ARG A 156 -4.90 12.13 -9.04
CA ARG A 156 -3.57 12.74 -8.93
C ARG A 156 -2.44 11.72 -9.01
N ILE A 157 -2.77 10.46 -9.31
CA ILE A 157 -1.77 9.40 -9.47
C ILE A 157 -1.14 9.52 -10.86
N SER A 158 0.18 9.60 -10.89
CA SER A 158 0.96 9.54 -12.13
C SER A 158 1.37 8.10 -12.41
N SER A 159 1.11 7.61 -13.62
CA SER A 159 1.50 6.27 -14.07
C SER A 159 2.73 6.33 -14.98
N VAL A 160 3.74 5.51 -14.69
CA VAL A 160 4.91 5.32 -15.55
C VAL A 160 4.99 3.86 -15.98
N LYS A 161 5.31 3.64 -17.25
CA LYS A 161 5.36 2.31 -17.88
C LYS A 161 6.72 2.13 -18.53
N ALA A 162 7.32 0.96 -18.35
CA ALA A 162 8.56 0.58 -19.00
C ALA A 162 8.42 -0.85 -19.52
N GLY A 163 8.71 -1.07 -20.80
CA GLY A 163 8.54 -2.36 -21.45
C GLY A 163 8.64 -2.26 -22.98
N ASP A 164 8.59 -3.40 -23.65
CA ASP A 164 8.54 -3.48 -25.11
C ASP A 164 7.09 -3.33 -25.61
N PHE A 165 6.68 -2.09 -25.85
CA PHE A 165 5.34 -1.77 -26.38
C PHE A 165 5.32 -1.67 -27.92
N ALA A 166 6.48 -1.61 -28.56
CA ALA A 166 6.58 -1.52 -30.01
C ALA A 166 6.44 -2.90 -30.66
N GLY A 167 7.05 -3.94 -30.08
CA GLY A 167 6.89 -5.33 -30.51
C GLY A 167 5.58 -5.96 -30.04
N HIS A 168 5.05 -5.50 -28.91
CA HIS A 168 3.88 -6.09 -28.24
C HIS A 168 2.88 -5.00 -27.85
N PRO A 169 2.12 -4.45 -28.82
CA PRO A 169 1.18 -3.38 -28.55
C PRO A 169 0.08 -3.84 -27.58
N PRO A 170 -0.40 -2.96 -26.68
CA PRO A 170 -1.46 -3.28 -25.74
C PRO A 170 -2.73 -3.74 -26.45
N LYS A 171 -3.38 -4.78 -25.93
CA LYS A 171 -4.72 -5.16 -26.38
C LYS A 171 -5.73 -4.12 -25.86
N PRO A 172 -6.73 -3.74 -26.68
CA PRO A 172 -7.81 -2.88 -26.21
C PRO A 172 -8.52 -3.52 -25.01
N ALA A 173 -9.06 -2.70 -24.11
CA ALA A 173 -9.91 -3.21 -23.04
C ALA A 173 -11.04 -4.03 -23.67
N ALA A 174 -11.20 -5.28 -23.26
CA ALA A 174 -12.40 -6.03 -23.62
C ALA A 174 -13.60 -5.28 -23.04
N VAL A 175 -14.58 -4.96 -23.88
CA VAL A 175 -15.87 -4.44 -23.42
C VAL A 175 -16.49 -5.57 -22.59
N ILE A 176 -16.43 -5.42 -21.27
CA ILE A 176 -17.13 -6.35 -20.37
C ILE A 176 -18.62 -6.04 -20.53
N PRO A 177 -19.46 -7.00 -20.99
CA PRO A 177 -20.90 -6.80 -21.11
C PRO A 177 -21.59 -6.64 -19.75
#